data_AF-A0A1A6H067-F1
#
_entry.id   AF-A0A1A6H067-F1
#
_cell.length_a   1.000
_cell.length_b   1.000
_cell.length_c   1.000
_cell.angle_alpha   90.00
_cell.angle_beta   90.00
_cell.angle_gamma   90.00
#
_symmetry.space_group_name_H-M   'P 1'
#
loop_
_entity.id
_entity.type
_entity.pdbx_description
1 polymer ?
#
loop_
_entity_poly.entity_id
_entity_poly.type
_entity_poly.pdbx_seq_one_letter_code
_entity_poly.pdbx_strand_id
1 'polypeptide(L)'
;EVCAQYWGEGKQTYGDMEVVTKDTDKSSAYTLRTFELRHSKRKEPRTVYQYQCTTWSGEELPAEPKDLVAMIQNLKQKLPKSCPEGMKYHKHAPILVHCRSGML
;
A
#
# COMPACT_ATOMS: atom_id res chain seq x y z
N GLU A 1 -4.39 -15.84 12.30
CA GLU A 1 -4.27 -14.89 11.16
C GLU A 1 -4.78 -13.52 11.59
N VAL A 2 -4.03 -12.46 11.26
CA VAL A 2 -4.28 -11.10 11.79
C VAL A 2 -4.89 -10.15 10.72
N CYS A 3 -4.80 -10.52 9.44
CA CYS A 3 -5.47 -9.88 8.29
C CYS A 3 -5.52 -10.87 7.12
N ALA A 4 -6.60 -10.87 6.34
CA ALA A 4 -6.70 -11.74 5.16
C ALA A 4 -5.71 -11.30 4.07
N GLN A 5 -5.03 -12.26 3.45
CA GLN A 5 -4.12 -12.00 2.36
C GLN A 5 -4.92 -11.72 1.07
N TYR A 6 -5.11 -10.43 0.75
CA TYR A 6 -5.85 -9.99 -0.43
C TYR A 6 -4.99 -9.93 -1.72
N TRP A 7 -3.73 -10.37 -1.65
CA TRP A 7 -2.79 -10.42 -2.77
C TRP A 7 -2.27 -11.84 -2.97
N GLY A 8 -2.12 -12.28 -4.22
CA GLY A 8 -1.53 -13.59 -4.55
C GLY A 8 -0.13 -13.43 -5.15
N GLU A 9 0.58 -14.55 -5.28
CA GLU A 9 1.75 -14.62 -6.16
C GLU A 9 1.29 -14.55 -7.63
N GLY A 10 2.05 -13.83 -8.46
CA GLY A 10 1.70 -13.63 -9.86
C GLY A 10 0.49 -12.70 -10.08
N LYS A 11 -0.40 -13.10 -10.99
CA LYS A 11 -1.54 -12.32 -11.48
C LYS A 11 -2.85 -12.84 -10.89
N GLN A 12 -3.62 -11.95 -10.28
CA GLN A 12 -4.93 -12.24 -9.68
C GLN A 12 -6.02 -11.38 -10.32
N THR A 13 -7.23 -11.92 -10.46
CA THR A 13 -8.37 -11.19 -11.05
C THR A 13 -9.52 -11.15 -10.05
N TYR A 14 -10.01 -9.94 -9.77
CA TYR A 14 -11.10 -9.62 -8.86
C TYR A 14 -12.18 -8.87 -9.65
N GLY A 15 -13.10 -9.60 -10.27
CA GLY A 15 -14.11 -9.02 -11.15
C GLY A 15 -13.48 -8.27 -12.34
N ASP A 16 -13.77 -6.98 -12.46
CA ASP A 16 -13.24 -6.09 -13.50
C ASP A 16 -11.78 -5.65 -13.27
N MET A 17 -11.16 -6.05 -12.15
CA MET A 17 -9.81 -5.65 -11.76
C MET A 17 -8.82 -6.81 -11.85
N GLU A 18 -7.65 -6.52 -12.40
CA GLU A 18 -6.51 -7.42 -12.42
C GLU A 18 -5.38 -6.80 -11.59
N VAL A 19 -4.77 -7.61 -10.72
CA VAL A 19 -3.70 -7.22 -9.80
C VAL A 19 -2.50 -8.10 -10.07
N VAL A 20 -1.38 -7.51 -10.43
CA VAL A 20 -0.12 -8.24 -10.66
C VAL A 20 0.93 -7.76 -9.68
N THR A 21 1.50 -8.67 -8.90
CA THR A 21 2.67 -8.38 -8.08
C THR A 21 3.89 -8.25 -8.99
N LYS A 22 4.48 -7.06 -9.07
CA LYS A 22 5.66 -6.77 -9.90
C LYS A 22 6.95 -6.93 -9.12
N ASP A 23 6.92 -6.56 -7.83
CA ASP A 23 8.11 -6.57 -6.99
C ASP A 23 7.78 -6.77 -5.50
N THR A 24 8.74 -7.28 -4.74
CA THR A 24 8.63 -7.47 -3.29
C THR A 24 10.00 -7.29 -2.62
N ASP A 25 10.16 -6.18 -1.92
CA ASP A 25 11.33 -5.88 -1.12
C ASP A 25 11.06 -6.22 0.36
N LYS A 26 11.85 -7.13 0.92
CA LYS A 26 11.76 -7.49 2.34
C LYS A 26 12.93 -6.86 3.11
N SER A 27 12.61 -6.08 4.13
CA SER A 27 13.57 -5.57 5.12
C SER A 27 13.30 -6.18 6.50
N SER A 28 14.15 -5.89 7.49
CA SER A 28 13.93 -6.30 8.88
C SER A 28 12.67 -5.68 9.50
N ALA A 29 12.25 -4.51 9.04
CA ALA A 29 11.18 -3.72 9.65
C ALA A 29 9.84 -3.78 8.89
N TYR A 30 9.90 -3.83 7.56
CA TYR A 30 8.71 -3.88 6.72
C TYR A 30 8.96 -4.64 5.41
N THR A 31 7.87 -5.12 4.83
CA THR A 31 7.82 -5.61 3.45
C THR A 31 7.16 -4.55 2.57
N LEU A 32 7.81 -4.18 1.47
CA LEU A 32 7.25 -3.32 0.43
C LEU A 32 6.86 -4.18 -0.77
N ARG A 33 5.62 -4.06 -1.24
CA ARG A 33 5.15 -4.69 -2.48
C ARG A 33 4.75 -3.64 -3.50
N THR A 34 5.16 -3.87 -4.74
CA THR A 34 4.73 -3.06 -5.89
C THR A 34 3.74 -3.87 -6.71
N PHE A 35 2.52 -3.34 -6.86
CA PHE A 35 1.46 -3.93 -7.66
C PHE A 35 1.19 -3.10 -8.90
N GLU A 36 0.85 -3.75 -9.99
CA GLU A 36 0.22 -3.14 -11.15
C GLU A 36 -1.25 -3.55 -11.19
N LEU A 37 -2.14 -2.55 -11.16
CA LEU A 37 -3.58 -2.72 -11.23
C LEU A 37 -4.09 -2.33 -12.61
N ARG A 38 -4.82 -3.23 -13.27
CA ARG A 38 -5.53 -2.99 -14.53
C ARG A 38 -7.03 -3.11 -14.29
N HIS A 39 -7.82 -2.19 -14.83
CA HIS A 39 -9.28 -2.25 -14.75
C HIS A 39 -9.83 -2.36 -16.18
N SER A 40 -10.78 -3.26 -16.44
CA SER A 40 -11.31 -3.55 -17.79
C SER A 40 -11.75 -2.29 -18.56
N LYS A 41 -12.32 -1.31 -17.86
CA LYS A 41 -12.81 -0.02 -18.41
C LYS A 41 -11.77 1.12 -18.43
N ARG A 42 -10.53 0.89 -18.01
CA ARG A 42 -9.45 1.91 -17.97
C ARG A 42 -8.32 1.48 -18.91
N LYS A 43 -7.84 2.41 -19.72
CA LYS A 43 -6.75 2.14 -20.67
C LYS A 43 -5.40 1.98 -19.97
N GLU A 44 -5.13 2.85 -19.00
CA GLU A 44 -3.84 2.91 -18.31
C GLU A 44 -3.83 2.08 -17.02
N PRO A 45 -2.80 1.23 -16.81
CA PRO A 45 -2.57 0.57 -15.54
C PRO A 45 -2.20 1.58 -14.45
N ARG A 46 -2.37 1.19 -13.19
CA ARG A 46 -1.97 1.98 -12.01
C ARG A 46 -1.00 1.21 -11.14
N THR A 47 0.08 1.86 -10.74
CA THR A 47 1.01 1.31 -9.76
C THR A 47 0.50 1.58 -8.34
N VAL A 48 0.51 0.55 -7.49
CA VAL A 48 0.16 0.65 -6.07
C VAL A 48 1.32 0.12 -5.24
N TYR A 49 1.65 0.84 -4.17
CA TYR A 49 2.67 0.42 -3.20
C TYR A 49 1.99 0.01 -1.89
N GLN A 50 2.28 -1.19 -1.40
CA GLN A 50 1.86 -1.66 -0.09
C GLN A 50 3.07 -1.76 0.83
N TYR A 51 3.01 -1.08 1.96
CA TYR A 51 3.97 -1.20 3.05
C TYR A 51 3.33 -2.02 4.16
N GLN A 52 3.95 -3.14 4.51
CA GLN A 52 3.52 -4.02 5.61
C GLN A 52 4.58 -3.99 6.71
N CYS A 53 4.29 -3.30 7.82
CA CYS A 53 5.15 -3.36 9.00
C CYS A 53 5.03 -4.75 9.64
N THR A 54 6.15 -5.44 9.77
CA THR A 54 6.20 -6.83 10.28
C THR A 54 6.65 -6.91 11.73
N THR A 55 7.16 -5.82 12.30
CA THR A 55 7.76 -5.77 13.64
C THR A 55 6.81 -5.31 14.74
N TRP A 56 5.60 -4.87 14.39
CA TRP A 56 4.63 -4.38 15.37
C TRP A 56 3.56 -5.43 15.69
N SER A 57 3.63 -6.01 16.89
CA SER A 57 2.68 -7.03 17.39
C SER A 57 1.32 -6.47 17.84
N GLY A 58 1.18 -5.14 17.94
CA GLY A 58 -0.08 -4.44 18.26
C GLY A 58 -0.34 -4.21 19.75
N GLU A 59 0.38 -4.89 20.66
CA GLU A 59 0.19 -4.74 22.11
C GLU A 59 1.20 -3.77 22.75
N GLU A 60 2.31 -3.49 22.07
CA GLU A 60 3.41 -2.64 22.54
C GLU A 60 3.82 -1.62 21.47
N LEU A 61 4.57 -0.58 21.85
CA LEU A 61 5.19 0.34 20.88
C LEU A 61 6.17 -0.43 19.97
N PRO A 62 6.42 0.01 18.72
CA PRO A 62 7.45 -0.60 17.89
C PRO A 62 8.79 -0.61 18.63
N ALA A 63 9.45 -1.77 18.67
CA ALA A 63 10.75 -1.94 19.33
C ALA A 63 11.79 -0.95 18.80
N GLU A 64 11.74 -0.65 17.49
CA GLU A 64 12.60 0.31 16.81
C GLU A 64 11.76 1.42 16.15
N PRO A 65 11.41 2.52 16.86
CA PRO A 65 10.58 3.59 16.32
C PRO A 65 11.18 4.28 15.07
N LYS A 66 12.51 4.24 14.93
CA LYS A 66 13.24 4.82 13.79
C LYS A 66 12.86 4.16 12.47
N ASP A 67 12.61 2.86 12.47
CA ASP A 67 12.26 2.12 11.27
C ASP A 67 10.85 2.49 10.76
N LEU A 68 9.93 2.72 11.69
CA LEU A 68 8.59 3.23 11.36
C LEU A 68 8.67 4.63 10.73
N VAL A 69 9.51 5.50 11.28
CA VAL A 69 9.73 6.85 10.73
C VAL A 69 10.32 6.77 9.32
N ALA A 70 11.32 5.91 9.10
CA ALA A 70 11.93 5.70 7.79
C ALA A 70 10.89 5.18 6.77
N MET A 71 10.02 4.26 7.18
CA MET A 71 8.92 3.77 6.34
C MET A 71 7.98 4.91 5.93
N ILE A 72 7.58 5.77 6.87
CA ILE A 72 6.70 6.93 6.59
C ILE A 72 7.38 7.93 5.65
N GLN A 73 8.69 8.17 5.82
CA GLN A 73 9.45 9.06 4.93
C GLN A 73 9.49 8.52 3.50
N ASN A 74 9.78 7.22 3.32
CA ASN A 74 9.75 6.55 2.02
C ASN A 74 8.36 6.60 1.38
N LEU A 75 7.31 6.34 2.17
CA LEU A 75 5.93 6.44 1.71
C LEU A 75 5.63 7.84 1.18
N LYS A 76 5.97 8.89 1.91
CA LYS A 76 5.74 10.29 1.50
C LYS A 76 6.43 10.65 0.19
N GLN A 77 7.61 10.11 -0.08
CA GLN A 77 8.34 10.35 -1.33
C GLN A 77 7.64 9.72 -2.56
N LYS A 78 6.90 8.62 -2.37
CA LYS A 78 6.15 7.94 -3.43
C LYS A 78 4.80 8.56 -3.74
N LEU A 79 4.32 9.51 -2.93
CA LEU A 79 3.05 10.18 -3.16
C LEU A 79 3.19 11.25 -4.26
N PRO A 80 2.18 11.40 -5.13
CA PRO A 80 2.12 12.51 -6.08
C PRO A 80 2.22 13.87 -5.34
N LYS A 81 3.10 14.76 -5.80
CA LYS A 81 3.42 16.02 -5.10
C LYS A 81 2.44 17.19 -5.33
N SER A 82 1.37 17.04 -6.10
CA SER A 82 0.37 18.10 -6.26
C SER A 82 -0.97 17.57 -6.80
N CYS A 83 -2.06 18.16 -6.31
CA CYS A 83 -3.33 18.17 -7.04
C CYS A 83 -3.28 19.34 -8.03
N PRO A 84 -3.63 19.15 -9.32
CA PRO A 84 -3.91 20.27 -10.20
C PRO A 84 -5.11 21.04 -9.65
N GLU A 85 -4.95 22.35 -9.41
CA GLU A 85 -6.04 23.24 -9.06
C GLU A 85 -7.11 23.20 -10.17
N GLY A 86 -8.34 22.75 -9.86
CA GLY A 86 -9.49 22.91 -10.77
C GLY A 86 -10.47 21.75 -10.90
N MET A 87 -10.16 20.52 -10.46
CA MET A 87 -11.09 19.38 -10.59
C MET A 87 -11.86 19.11 -9.31
N LYS A 88 -13.08 19.66 -9.21
CA LYS A 88 -13.99 19.58 -8.06
C LYS A 88 -14.51 18.16 -7.69
N TYR A 89 -14.04 17.09 -8.34
CA TYR A 89 -14.56 15.72 -8.15
C TYR A 89 -13.53 14.58 -8.11
N HIS A 90 -12.22 14.84 -8.05
CA HIS A 90 -11.25 13.77 -7.75
C HIS A 90 -10.99 13.68 -6.25
N LYS A 91 -11.98 13.15 -5.51
CA LYS A 91 -11.85 12.82 -4.08
C LYS A 91 -10.78 11.74 -3.89
N HIS A 92 -9.64 12.18 -3.39
CA HIS A 92 -8.62 11.50 -2.59
C HIS A 92 -8.74 9.98 -2.37
N ALA A 93 -7.63 9.28 -2.62
CA ALA A 93 -7.03 8.39 -1.62
C ALA A 93 -5.56 8.12 -1.99
N PRO A 94 -4.61 9.03 -1.70
CA PRO A 94 -3.20 8.76 -2.00
C PRO A 94 -2.61 7.69 -1.05
N ILE A 95 -3.29 7.35 0.05
CA ILE A 95 -2.87 6.38 1.07
C ILE A 95 -4.10 5.69 1.68
N LEU A 96 -4.04 4.37 1.83
CA LEU A 96 -4.95 3.58 2.67
C LEU A 96 -4.10 2.95 3.78
N VAL A 97 -4.53 3.11 5.03
CA VAL A 97 -3.89 2.48 6.20
C VAL A 97 -4.89 1.53 6.82
N HIS A 98 -4.47 0.30 7.13
CA HIS A 98 -5.28 -0.67 7.84
C HIS A 98 -4.45 -1.37 8.90
N CYS A 99 -5.11 -1.79 9.99
CA CYS A 99 -4.55 -2.66 11.03
C CYS A 99 -5.56 -3.77 11.33
N ARG A 100 -5.25 -4.67 12.28
CA ARG A 100 -6.13 -5.77 12.70
C ARG A 100 -7.55 -5.31 13.05
N SER A 101 -7.68 -4.17 13.72
CA SER A 101 -8.95 -3.65 14.25
C SER A 101 -9.50 -2.47 13.45
N GLY A 102 -8.78 -1.99 12.44
CA GLY A 102 -9.13 -0.75 11.71
C GLY A 102 -9.20 0.51 12.58
N MET A 103 -8.80 0.44 13.85
CA MET A 103 -8.76 1.60 14.75
C MET A 103 -7.46 2.36 14.51
N LEU A 104 -7.61 3.61 14.06
CA LEU A 104 -6.64 4.69 14.20
C LEU A 104 -6.99 5.49 15.46
#